data_AF-A0A378JHH6-F1
#
_entry.id   AF-A0A378JHH6-F1
#
_cell.length_a   1.000
_cell.length_b   1.000
_cell.length_c   1.000
_cell.angle_alpha   90.00
_cell.angle_beta   90.00
_cell.angle_gamma   90.00
#
_symmetry.space_group_name_H-M   'P 1'
#
loop_
_entity.id
_entity.type
_entity.pdbx_description
1 polymer ?
#
loop_
_entity_poly.entity_id
_entity_poly.type
_entity_poly.pdbx_seq_one_letter_code
_entity_poly.pdbx_strand_id
1 'polypeptide(L)' 'MYNKNCKIQIYKGIIQFLLDSTTYSLKDIADIAETSIKNIRLIYLDEILPSSFTSELKLIKIYQIILEFNLKLNRKRNF' A
#
# COMPACT_ATOMS: atom_id res chain seq x y z
N MET A 1 20.76 -1.03 -15.27
CA MET A 1 19.61 -1.95 -15.06
C MET A 1 18.64 -1.30 -14.11
N TYR A 2 17.43 -0.96 -14.56
CA TYR A 2 16.45 -0.22 -13.75
C TYR A 2 15.93 -1.10 -12.60
N ASN A 3 15.96 -0.56 -11.40
CA ASN A 3 15.81 -1.24 -10.10
C ASN A 3 14.36 -1.68 -9.82
N LYS A 4 13.79 -2.55 -10.68
CA LYS A 4 12.43 -3.10 -10.52
C LYS A 4 12.24 -3.76 -9.15
N ASN A 5 13.29 -4.40 -8.63
CA ASN A 5 13.27 -5.02 -7.31
C ASN A 5 13.02 -4.00 -6.19
N CYS A 6 13.68 -2.84 -6.16
CA CYS A 6 13.42 -1.87 -5.09
C CYS A 6 11.99 -1.33 -5.11
N LYS A 7 11.41 -1.11 -6.29
CA LYS A 7 10.03 -0.61 -6.41
C LYS A 7 9.02 -1.63 -5.87
N ILE A 8 9.21 -2.92 -6.20
CA ILE A 8 8.38 -4.01 -5.67
C ILE A 8 8.51 -4.09 -4.15
N GLN A 9 9.73 -4.03 -3.61
CA GLN A 9 9.97 -4.11 -2.17
C GLN A 9 9.34 -2.93 -1.42
N ILE A 10 9.35 -1.72 -1.99
CA ILE A 10 8.63 -0.56 -1.42
C ILE A 10 7.12 -0.84 -1.37
N TYR A 11 6.53 -1.31 -2.47
CA TYR A 11 5.08 -1.57 -2.51
C TYR A 11 4.66 -2.71 -1.60
N LYS A 12 5.48 -3.77 -1.52
CA LYS A 12 5.30 -4.85 -0.55
C LYS A 12 5.37 -4.33 0.89
N GLY A 13 6.34 -3.48 1.20
CA GLY A 13 6.46 -2.82 2.51
C GLY A 13 5.26 -1.94 2.85
N ILE A 14 4.72 -1.20 1.88
CA ILE A 14 3.49 -0.43 2.04
C ILE A 14 2.32 -1.34 2.38
N ILE A 15 2.10 -2.40 1.58
CA ILE A 15 0.99 -3.34 1.82
C ILE A 15 1.14 -3.98 3.21
N GLN A 16 2.35 -4.41 3.57
CA GLN A 16 2.63 -4.96 4.90
C GLN A 16 2.29 -3.95 6.01
N PHE A 17 2.76 -2.71 5.91
CA PHE A 17 2.45 -1.68 6.89
C PHE A 17 0.94 -1.45 7.02
N LEU A 18 0.19 -1.46 5.91
CA LEU A 18 -1.25 -1.31 5.94
C LEU A 18 -1.94 -2.48 6.67
N LEU A 19 -1.50 -3.71 6.43
CA LEU A 19 -1.99 -4.89 7.15
C LEU A 19 -1.68 -4.82 8.64
N ASP A 20 -0.49 -4.33 9.01
CA ASP A 20 -0.04 -4.31 10.41
C ASP A 20 -0.64 -3.15 11.20
N SER A 21 -0.90 -2.01 10.54
CA SER A 21 -1.36 -0.77 11.19
C SER A 21 -2.87 -0.56 11.15
N THR A 22 -3.60 -1.41 10.44
CA THR A 22 -5.07 -1.31 10.28
C THR A 22 -5.72 -2.68 10.41
N THR A 23 -7.05 -2.73 10.45
CA THR A 23 -7.81 -4.00 10.36
C THR A 23 -8.10 -4.39 8.91
N TYR A 24 -7.44 -3.76 7.93
CA TYR A 24 -7.68 -4.02 6.52
C TYR A 24 -7.08 -5.35 6.08
N SER A 25 -7.84 -6.10 5.31
CA SER A 25 -7.36 -7.25 4.55
C SER A 25 -6.77 -6.82 3.20
N LEU A 26 -6.09 -7.74 2.51
CA LEU A 26 -5.65 -7.50 1.12
C LEU A 26 -6.81 -7.13 0.18
N LYS A 27 -8.03 -7.60 0.48
CA LYS A 27 -9.23 -7.24 -0.28
C LYS A 27 -9.63 -5.80 -0.02
N ASP A 28 -9.67 -5.39 1.25
CA ASP A 28 -10.01 -4.00 1.62
C ASP A 28 -9.00 -3.02 1.00
N ILE A 29 -7.70 -3.37 1.05
CA ILE A 29 -6.65 -2.58 0.39
C ILE A 29 -6.89 -2.49 -1.12
N ALA A 30 -7.28 -3.59 -1.78
CA ALA A 30 -7.56 -3.61 -3.21
C ALA A 30 -8.79 -2.74 -3.56
N ASP A 31 -9.85 -2.84 -2.78
CA ASP A 31 -11.09 -2.10 -2.96
C ASP A 31 -10.84 -0.59 -2.79
N ILE A 32 -10.10 -0.18 -1.75
CA ILE A 32 -9.71 1.22 -1.52
C ILE A 32 -8.74 1.70 -2.61
N ALA A 33 -7.83 0.84 -3.08
CA ALA A 33 -6.90 1.16 -4.16
C ALA A 33 -7.57 1.11 -5.54
N GLU A 34 -8.87 0.82 -5.58
CA GLU A 34 -9.66 0.65 -6.80
C GLU A 34 -8.87 -0.17 -7.84
N THR A 35 -8.30 -1.29 -7.38
CA THR A 35 -7.55 -2.24 -8.19
C THR A 35 -8.01 -3.65 -7.86
N SER A 36 -7.66 -4.61 -8.70
CA SER A 36 -8.04 -5.99 -8.43
C SER A 36 -7.25 -6.55 -7.24
N ILE A 37 -7.89 -7.40 -6.44
CA ILE A 37 -7.19 -8.18 -5.40
C ILE A 37 -6.04 -9.03 -5.99
N LYS A 38 -6.14 -9.41 -7.28
CA LYS A 38 -5.06 -10.09 -8.01
C LYS A 38 -3.82 -9.21 -8.11
N ASN A 39 -3.97 -7.91 -8.41
CA ASN A 39 -2.84 -6.98 -8.49
C ASN A 39 -2.15 -6.79 -7.14
N ILE A 40 -2.94 -6.67 -6.06
CA ILE A 40 -2.38 -6.60 -4.70
C ILE A 40 -1.63 -7.90 -4.33
N ARG A 41 -2.22 -9.06 -4.65
CA ARG A 41 -1.57 -10.36 -4.44
C ARG A 41 -0.28 -10.52 -5.24
N LEU A 42 -0.28 -10.12 -6.52
CA LEU A 42 0.92 -10.17 -7.36
C LEU A 42 2.07 -9.37 -6.74
N ILE A 43 1.80 -8.18 -6.19
CA ILE A 43 2.85 -7.37 -5.54
C ILE A 43 3.31 -8.03 -4.23
N TYR A 44 2.36 -8.44 -3.38
CA TYR A 44 2.64 -8.83 -2.00
C TYR A 44 3.18 -10.26 -1.86
N LEU A 45 2.59 -11.21 -2.60
CA LEU A 45 2.94 -12.63 -2.55
C LEU A 45 3.96 -12.99 -3.62
N ASP A 46 3.73 -12.53 -4.87
CA ASP A 46 4.51 -12.99 -6.02
C ASP A 46 5.66 -12.05 -6.39
N GLU A 47 5.77 -10.89 -5.71
CA GLU A 47 6.77 -9.85 -6.00
C GLU A 47 6.77 -9.38 -7.47
N ILE A 48 5.58 -9.33 -8.08
CA ILE A 48 5.36 -8.92 -9.47
C ILE A 48 4.65 -7.57 -9.50
N LEU A 49 5.21 -6.63 -10.27
CA LEU A 49 4.54 -5.37 -10.58
C LEU A 49 3.44 -5.60 -11.62
N PRO A 50 2.17 -5.28 -11.30
CA PRO A 50 1.11 -5.27 -12.30
C PRO A 50 1.41 -4.18 -13.34
N SER A 51 1.08 -4.44 -14.60
CA SER A 51 1.43 -3.58 -15.75
C SER A 51 0.78 -2.18 -15.72
N SER A 52 -0.11 -1.91 -14.76
CA SER A 52 -0.92 -0.70 -14.70
C SER A 52 -0.35 0.33 -13.72
N PHE A 53 0.24 1.39 -14.25
CA PHE A 53 0.73 2.55 -13.48
C PHE A 53 -0.37 3.21 -12.61
N THR A 54 -1.62 3.18 -13.05
CA THR A 54 -2.76 3.70 -12.29
C THR A 54 -2.95 2.98 -10.95
N SER A 55 -2.73 1.67 -10.91
CA SER A 55 -2.83 0.88 -9.67
C SER A 55 -1.73 1.26 -8.67
N GLU A 56 -0.51 1.54 -9.17
CA GLU A 56 0.60 2.00 -8.34
C GLU A 56 0.31 3.34 -7.69
N LEU A 57 -0.22 4.31 -8.46
CA LEU A 57 -0.53 5.65 -7.96
C LEU A 57 -1.60 5.65 -6.87
N LYS A 58 -2.60 4.77 -7.00
CA LYS A 58 -3.65 4.61 -5.98
C LYS A 58 -3.12 3.97 -4.70
N LEU A 59 -2.26 2.96 -4.80
CA LEU A 59 -1.60 2.34 -3.63
C LEU A 59 -0.77 3.36 -2.83
N ILE A 60 -0.01 4.22 -3.52
CA ILE A 60 0.79 5.27 -2.88
C ILE A 60 -0.11 6.30 -2.17
N LYS A 61 -1.23 6.68 -2.77
CA LYS A 61 -2.18 7.63 -2.16
C LYS A 61 -2.77 7.12 -0.85
N ILE A 62 -3.11 5.83 -0.77
CA ILE A 62 -3.63 5.22 0.46
C ILE A 62 -2.61 5.27 1.58
N TYR A 63 -1.36 4.90 1.25
CA TYR A 63 -0.27 4.96 2.20
C TYR A 63 -0.07 6.38 2.74
N GLN A 64 -0.11 7.40 1.87
CA GLN A 64 -0.03 8.81 2.27
C GLN A 64 -1.18 9.21 3.21
N ILE A 65 -2.43 8.85 2.89
CA ILE A 65 -3.60 9.16 3.73
C ILE A 65 -3.47 8.55 5.12
N ILE A 66 -3.01 7.30 5.21
CA ILE A 66 -2.87 6.60 6.50
C ILE A 66 -1.71 7.16 7.32
N LEU A 67 -0.60 7.52 6.67
CA LEU A 67 0.49 8.24 7.35
C LEU A 67 0.01 9.58 7.91
N GLU A 68 -0.71 10.38 7.11
CA GLU A 68 -1.27 11.65 7.56
C GLU A 68 -2.25 11.48 8.72
N PHE A 69 -3.09 10.44 8.68
CA PHE A 69 -4.02 10.13 9.77
C PHE A 69 -3.28 9.76 11.06
N ASN A 70 -2.28 8.89 10.98
CA ASN A 70 -1.45 8.52 12.12
C ASN A 70 -0.68 9.71 12.71
N LEU A 71 -0.16 10.61 11.87
CA LEU A 71 0.48 11.86 12.31
C LEU A 71 -0.51 12.78 13.06
N LYS A 72 -1.74 12.91 12.58
CA LYS A 72 -2.79 13.71 13.24
C LYS A 72 -3.21 13.09 14.58
N LEU A 73 -3.36 11.77 14.66
CA LEU A 73 -3.67 11.07 15.91
C LEU A 73 -2.56 11.23 16.96
N ASN A 74 -1.30 11.08 16.57
CA ASN A 74 -0.16 11.26 17.47
C ASN A 74 -0.08 12.69 18.01
N ARG A 75 -0.38 13.70 17.18
CA ARG A 75 -0.47 15.10 17.67
C ARG A 75 -1.58 15.31 18.69
N LYS A 76 -2.72 14.61 18.55
CA LYS A 76 -3.87 14.75 19.46
C LYS A 76 -3.69 14.05 20.81
N ARG A 77 -2.76 13.07 20.89
CA ARG A 77 -2.41 12.35 22.13
C ARG A 77 -1.40 13.10 23.02
N ASN A 78 -0.74 14.13 22.50
CA ASN A 78 0.29 14.90 23.21
C ASN A 78 -0.23 16.20 23.85
N PHE A 79 -1.55 16.34 23.99
CA PHE A 79 -2.24 17.39 24.74
C PHE A 79 -3.16 16.74 25.77
#